data_AF-A0A6P2L8K7-F1
#
_entry.id   AF-A0A6P2L8K7-F1
#
_cell.length_a   1.000
_cell.length_b   1.000
_cell.length_c   1.000
_cell.angle_alpha   90.00
_cell.angle_beta   90.00
_cell.angle_gamma   90.00
#
_symmetry.space_group_name_H-M   'P 1'
#
loop_
_entity.id
_entity.type
_entity.pdbx_description
1 polymer ?
#
loop_
_entity_poly.entity_id
_entity_poly.type
_entity_poly.pdbx_seq_one_letter_code
_entity_poly.pdbx_strand_id
1 'polypeptide(L)'
;MSEKPKALSLDARLDNWASAGRGRHDAADAVLVEQAWQRLAPSQKEMLRMTYLWRAGREVVCRRLGIPRYPWCGYELELASAKRALASLLTTTS
;
A
#
# COMPACT_ATOMS: atom_id res chain seq x y z
N MET A 1 -21.60 15.57 -18.21
CA MET A 1 -20.14 15.78 -18.20
C MET A 1 -19.53 14.55 -17.56
N SER A 2 -18.86 13.69 -18.32
CA SER A 2 -18.23 12.49 -17.76
C SER A 2 -16.92 12.89 -17.11
N GLU A 3 -16.95 13.11 -15.80
CA GLU A 3 -15.74 13.24 -15.01
C GLU A 3 -14.95 11.93 -15.14
N LYS A 4 -13.92 11.93 -15.98
CA LYS A 4 -12.90 10.87 -15.97
C LYS A 4 -12.43 10.76 -14.52
N PRO A 5 -12.56 9.60 -13.85
CA PRO A 5 -12.04 9.47 -12.51
C PRO A 5 -10.55 9.76 -12.60
N LYS A 6 -10.12 10.88 -12.02
CA LYS A 6 -8.70 11.19 -11.84
C LYS A 6 -8.11 9.94 -11.22
N ALA A 7 -7.21 9.26 -11.94
CA ALA A 7 -6.51 8.10 -11.41
C ALA A 7 -5.93 8.52 -10.06
N LEU A 8 -6.54 8.05 -8.98
CA LEU A 8 -6.11 8.37 -7.63
C LEU A 8 -4.64 7.95 -7.53
N SER A 9 -3.81 8.81 -6.94
CA SER A 9 -2.43 8.43 -6.65
C SER A 9 -2.43 7.10 -5.86
N LEU A 10 -1.41 6.27 -6.04
CA LEU A 10 -1.35 4.97 -5.36
C LEU A 10 -1.50 5.12 -3.84
N ASP A 11 -0.91 6.17 -3.26
CA ASP A 11 -1.07 6.52 -1.85
C ASP A 11 -2.54 6.77 -1.47
N ALA A 12 -3.29 7.52 -2.28
CA ALA A 12 -4.71 7.74 -2.04
C ALA A 12 -5.55 6.44 -2.16
N ARG A 13 -5.19 5.54 -3.07
CA ARG A 13 -5.83 4.21 -3.19
C ARG A 13 -5.53 3.33 -1.98
N LEU A 14 -4.30 3.38 -1.47
CA LEU A 14 -3.90 2.68 -0.24
C LEU A 14 -4.59 3.25 1.00
N ASP A 15 -4.75 4.57 1.09
CA ASP A 15 -5.52 5.23 2.15
C ASP A 15 -7.02 4.89 2.08
N ASN A 16 -7.56 4.81 0.86
CA ASN A 16 -8.93 4.37 0.60
C ASN A 16 -9.11 2.91 1.06
N TRP A 17 -8.20 2.01 0.67
CA TRP A 17 -8.17 0.63 1.12
C TRP A 17 -8.07 0.52 2.65
N ALA A 18 -7.17 1.26 3.29
CA ALA A 18 -7.02 1.26 4.73
C ALA A 18 -8.25 1.79 5.49
N SER A 19 -9.08 2.57 4.80
CA SER A 19 -10.28 3.19 5.36
C SER A 19 -11.57 2.52 4.88
N ALA A 20 -11.49 1.44 4.10
CA ALA A 20 -12.65 0.75 3.53
C ALA A 20 -13.69 0.31 4.59
N GLY A 21 -13.25 0.03 5.82
CA GLY A 21 -14.14 -0.28 6.96
C GLY A 21 -14.80 0.92 7.64
N ARG A 22 -14.49 2.17 7.23
CA ARG A 22 -14.97 3.42 7.86
C ARG A 22 -16.03 4.17 7.04
N GLY A 23 -16.57 3.55 5.98
CA GLY A 23 -17.84 3.94 5.36
C GLY A 23 -17.79 4.96 4.20
N ARG A 24 -16.88 5.93 4.19
CA ARG A 24 -16.83 6.99 3.14
C ARG A 24 -15.75 6.77 2.09
N HIS A 25 -15.60 5.52 1.64
CA HIS A 25 -14.51 5.07 0.79
C HIS A 25 -15.03 4.26 -0.40
N ASP A 26 -14.32 4.31 -1.52
CA ASP A 26 -14.67 3.54 -2.72
C ASP A 26 -14.39 2.06 -2.45
N ALA A 27 -15.46 1.31 -2.17
CA ALA A 27 -15.38 -0.11 -1.87
C ALA A 27 -14.89 -0.93 -3.07
N ALA A 28 -15.19 -0.50 -4.31
CA ALA A 28 -14.74 -1.22 -5.50
C ALA A 28 -13.22 -1.08 -5.67
N ASP A 29 -12.69 0.13 -5.50
CA ASP A 29 -11.24 0.35 -5.51
C ASP A 29 -10.54 -0.39 -4.37
N ALA A 30 -11.11 -0.37 -3.16
CA ALA A 30 -10.54 -1.09 -2.02
C ALA A 30 -10.47 -2.60 -2.26
N VAL A 31 -11.47 -3.20 -2.90
CA VAL A 31 -11.46 -4.63 -3.26
C VAL A 31 -10.36 -4.94 -4.29
N LEU A 32 -10.16 -4.06 -5.28
CA LEU A 32 -9.08 -4.23 -6.26
C LEU A 32 -7.70 -4.16 -5.60
N VAL A 33 -7.51 -3.19 -4.70
CA VAL A 33 -6.28 -3.05 -3.92
C VAL A 33 -6.06 -4.27 -3.02
N GLU A 34 -7.10 -4.76 -2.33
CA GLU A 34 -7.02 -5.97 -1.50
C GLU A 34 -6.60 -7.18 -2.34
N GLN A 35 -7.21 -7.42 -3.50
CA GLN A 35 -6.86 -8.55 -4.37
C GLN A 35 -5.41 -8.46 -4.87
N ALA A 36 -4.95 -7.27 -5.26
CA ALA A 36 -3.57 -7.05 -5.65
C ALA A 36 -2.62 -7.24 -4.45
N TRP A 37 -2.97 -6.73 -3.27
CA TRP A 37 -2.21 -6.90 -2.04
C TRP A 37 -2.04 -8.38 -1.66
N GLN A 38 -3.11 -9.19 -1.80
CA GLN A 38 -3.07 -10.64 -1.57
C GLN A 38 -2.09 -11.40 -2.48
N ARG A 39 -1.68 -10.81 -3.61
CA ARG A 39 -0.73 -11.41 -4.56
C ARG A 39 0.72 -10.97 -4.33
N LEU A 40 0.97 -10.03 -3.41
CA LEU A 40 2.32 -9.55 -3.09
C LEU A 40 3.15 -10.59 -2.30
N ALA A 41 4.46 -10.40 -2.30
CA ALA A 41 5.35 -11.16 -1.42
C ALA A 41 5.06 -10.86 0.07
N PRO A 42 5.29 -11.80 1.00
CA PRO A 42 4.98 -11.62 2.42
C PRO A 42 5.60 -10.36 3.05
N SER A 43 6.84 -10.02 2.70
CA SER A 43 7.53 -8.82 3.20
C SER A 43 6.83 -7.53 2.75
N GLN A 44 6.45 -7.45 1.47
CA GLN A 44 5.73 -6.31 0.90
C GLN A 44 4.33 -6.18 1.47
N LYS A 45 3.63 -7.31 1.69
CA LYS A 45 2.33 -7.34 2.34
C LYS A 45 2.38 -6.71 3.72
N GLU A 46 3.31 -7.19 4.55
CA GLU A 46 3.47 -6.73 5.93
C GLU A 46 3.91 -5.26 5.97
N MET A 47 4.79 -4.84 5.04
CA MET A 47 5.18 -3.43 4.89
C MET A 47 3.96 -2.51 4.68
N LEU A 48 3.10 -2.84 3.71
CA LEU A 48 1.91 -2.04 3.41
C LEU A 48 0.86 -2.13 4.53
N ARG A 49 0.67 -3.31 5.12
CA ARG A 49 -0.26 -3.52 6.24
C ARG A 49 0.14 -2.67 7.45
N MET A 50 1.40 -2.73 7.84
CA MET A 50 1.87 -1.95 8.99
C MET A 50 1.78 -0.45 8.72
N THR A 51 2.15 -0.01 7.51
CA THR A 51 2.19 1.42 7.15
C THR A 51 0.79 2.03 7.01
N TYR A 52 -0.14 1.36 6.31
CA TYR A 52 -1.44 1.95 5.97
C TYR A 52 -2.57 1.48 6.89
N LEU A 53 -2.67 0.17 7.17
CA LEU A 53 -3.75 -0.36 8.03
C LEU A 53 -3.49 -0.05 9.50
N TRP A 54 -2.26 -0.28 9.98
CA TRP A 54 -1.93 -0.05 11.39
C TRP A 54 -1.43 1.36 11.67
N ARG A 55 -1.07 2.12 10.63
CA ARG A 55 -0.42 3.44 10.75
C ARG A 55 0.80 3.38 11.67
N ALA A 56 1.55 2.28 11.60
CA ALA A 56 2.73 2.06 12.41
C ALA A 56 3.83 3.04 12.01
N GLY A 57 4.52 3.59 13.02
CA GLY A 57 5.67 4.43 12.78
C GLY A 57 6.83 3.66 12.15
N ARG A 58 7.67 4.38 11.40
CA ARG A 58 8.86 3.84 10.71
C ARG A 58 9.71 2.92 11.58
N GLU A 59 9.95 3.25 12.84
CA GLU A 59 10.79 2.45 13.73
C GLU A 59 10.21 1.06 14.02
N VAL A 60 8.89 0.98 14.17
CA VAL A 60 8.18 -0.28 14.43
C VAL A 60 8.26 -1.18 13.20
N VAL A 61 8.04 -0.60 12.02
CA VAL A 61 8.14 -1.29 10.74
C VAL A 61 9.56 -1.82 10.52
N CYS A 62 10.57 -0.96 10.69
CA CYS A 62 11.97 -1.36 10.52
C CYS A 62 12.37 -2.50 11.44
N ARG A 63 12.01 -2.44 12.73
CA ARG A 63 12.31 -3.52 13.69
C ARG A 63 11.64 -4.84 13.30
N ARG A 64 10.37 -4.78 12.90
CA ARG A 64 9.57 -5.97 12.59
C ARG A 64 9.98 -6.65 11.28
N LEU A 65 10.37 -5.86 10.28
CA LEU A 65 10.83 -6.36 8.99
C LEU A 65 12.34 -6.59 8.93
N GLY A 66 13.07 -6.37 10.03
CA GLY A 66 14.52 -6.52 10.07
C GLY A 66 15.26 -5.51 9.17
N ILE A 67 14.63 -4.38 8.84
CA ILE A 67 15.25 -3.35 8.01
C ILE A 67 16.30 -2.63 8.85
N PRO A 68 17.58 -2.62 8.43
CA PRO A 68 18.63 -1.96 9.17
C PRO A 68 18.38 -0.44 9.23
N ARG A 69 18.70 0.17 10.37
CA ARG A 69 18.54 1.62 10.58
C ARG A 69 19.46 2.44 9.66
N TYR A 70 20.58 1.84 9.24
CA TYR A 70 21.53 2.40 8.27
C TYR A 70 21.68 1.44 7.08
N PRO A 71 21.61 1.93 5.83
CA PRO A 71 21.44 3.31 5.43
C PRO A 71 20.02 3.85 5.71
N TRP A 72 19.92 5.15 5.99
CA TRP A 72 18.68 5.84 6.34
C TRP A 72 17.55 5.74 5.29
N CYS A 73 17.83 5.25 4.09
CA CYS A 73 16.89 5.10 2.99
C CYS A 73 16.31 3.69 2.90
N GLY A 74 16.77 2.72 3.72
CA GLY A 74 16.31 1.34 3.65
C GLY A 74 14.79 1.22 3.77
N TYR A 75 14.20 1.94 4.73
CA TYR A 75 12.74 2.00 4.89
C TYR A 75 12.02 2.52 3.63
N GLU A 76 12.49 3.63 3.07
CA GLU A 76 11.87 4.25 1.89
C GLU A 76 12.02 3.36 0.65
N LEU A 77 13.15 2.66 0.51
CA LEU A 77 13.39 1.71 -0.57
C LEU A 77 12.45 0.51 -0.49
N GLU A 78 12.28 -0.07 0.70
CA GLU A 78 11.33 -1.18 0.91
C GLU A 78 9.89 -0.72 0.67
N LEU A 79 9.53 0.48 1.14
CA LEU A 79 8.19 1.04 0.92
C LEU A 79 7.93 1.29 -0.56
N ALA A 80 8.89 1.89 -1.27
CA ALA A 80 8.81 2.14 -2.70
C ALA A 80 8.74 0.84 -3.50
N SER A 81 9.50 -0.19 -3.10
CA SER A 81 9.45 -1.53 -3.69
C SER A 81 8.06 -2.16 -3.54
N ALA A 82 7.50 -2.13 -2.33
CA ALA A 82 6.16 -2.66 -2.06
C ALA A 82 5.07 -1.90 -2.85
N LYS A 83 5.15 -0.57 -2.87
CA LYS A 83 4.26 0.29 -3.67
C LYS A 83 4.35 -0.03 -5.17
N ARG A 84 5.56 -0.15 -5.70
CA ARG A 84 5.77 -0.46 -7.13
C ARG A 84 5.23 -1.83 -7.50
N ALA A 85 5.48 -2.84 -6.67
CA ALA A 85 4.93 -4.19 -6.89
C ALA A 85 3.40 -4.18 -6.90
N LEU A 86 2.77 -3.45 -5.97
CA LEU A 86 1.32 -3.28 -5.94
C LEU A 86 0.81 -2.57 -7.19
N ALA A 87 1.45 -1.47 -7.59
CA ALA A 87 1.07 -0.72 -8.78
C ALA A 87 1.15 -1.58 -10.04
N SER A 88 2.19 -2.41 -10.18
CA SER A 88 2.32 -3.34 -11.29
C SER A 88 1.16 -4.34 -11.33
N LEU A 89 0.77 -4.93 -10.20
CA LEU A 89 -0.38 -5.84 -10.13
C LEU A 89 -1.70 -5.16 -10.46
N LEU A 90 -1.88 -3.90 -10.04
CA LEU A 90 -3.07 -3.12 -10.35
C LEU A 90 -3.15 -2.76 -11.84
N THR A 91 -2.01 -2.53 -12.52
CA THR A 91 -1.99 -2.30 -13.97
C THR A 91 -2.24 -3.57 -14.79
N THR A 92 -1.84 -4.74 -14.28
CA THR A 92 -2.06 -6.03 -14.95
C THR A 92 -3.50 -6.54 -14.85
N THR A 93 -4.28 -6.00 -13.91
CA THR A 93 -5.69 -6.41 -13.68
C THR A 93 -6.68 -5.50 -14.44
N SER A 94 -6.19 -4.72 -15.42
CA SER A 94 -6.97 -3.73 -16.18
C SER A 94 -7.33 -4.20 -17.58
#